data_AF-A0A7R9W0X7-F1
#
_entry.id   AF-A0A7R9W0X7-F1
#
_cell.length_a   1.000
_cell.length_b   1.000
_cell.length_c   1.000
_cell.angle_alpha   90.00
_cell.angle_beta   90.00
_cell.angle_gamma   90.00
#
_symmetry.space_group_name_H-M   'P 1'
#
loop_
_entity.id
_entity.type
_entity.pdbx_description
1 polymer ?
#
loop_
_entity_poly.entity_id
_entity_poly.type
_entity_poly.pdbx_seq_one_letter_code
_entity_poly.pdbx_strand_id
1 'polypeptide(L)'
;EPLVKVEGPIGASSQGFSDHPIVVLVGAGIGITPMISVLRMLLKNPGKMRRTFFYWTVRDRNSFELFSSLMDDIYDSDQKHVIQIRHFLTSVKHDDSDLGAVLLKYAVRAKHKHSDMDLILGGQIHHQVETGRPDWDDELRSVRDEAKELGHDDCGIFLCGPGKMAEAV
;
A
#
# COMPACT_ATOMS: atom_id res chain seq x y z
N GLU A 1 23.13 32.56 9.87
CA GLU A 1 22.79 31.28 9.22
C GLU A 1 21.54 31.48 8.36
N PRO A 2 21.38 30.77 7.23
CA PRO A 2 20.18 30.91 6.42
C PRO A 2 18.97 30.29 7.13
N LEU A 3 17.85 31.00 7.11
CA LEU A 3 16.60 30.54 7.69
C LEU A 3 15.93 29.56 6.71
N VAL A 4 16.08 28.25 6.97
CA VAL A 4 15.41 27.21 6.20
C VAL A 4 13.99 27.06 6.72
N LYS A 5 13.00 27.51 5.94
CA LYS A 5 11.58 27.25 6.20
C LYS A 5 11.14 26.02 5.42
N VAL A 6 10.69 25.02 6.16
CA VAL A 6 10.09 23.81 5.61
C VAL A 6 8.58 24.03 5.58
N GLU A 7 8.03 24.24 4.39
CA GLU A 7 6.59 24.15 4.16
C GLU A 7 6.28 22.74 3.63
N GLY A 8 5.29 22.08 4.21
CA GLY A 8 4.85 20.78 3.73
C GLY A 8 3.43 20.46 4.15
N PRO A 9 2.75 19.53 3.46
CA PRO A 9 2.96 19.09 2.07
C PRO A 9 2.27 20.05 1.08
N ILE A 10 2.95 20.44 -0.01
CA ILE A 10 2.33 21.21 -1.09
C ILE A 10 1.93 20.22 -2.19
N GLY A 11 0.62 19.96 -2.33
CA GLY A 11 0.07 19.11 -3.41
C GLY A 11 -0.90 17.98 -3.02
N ALA A 12 -1.45 17.96 -1.80
CA ALA A 12 -2.42 16.94 -1.34
C ALA A 12 -3.67 17.56 -0.68
N SER A 13 -3.59 18.80 -0.23
CA SER A 13 -4.63 19.51 0.52
C SER A 13 -5.92 19.80 -0.26
N SER A 14 -5.99 19.46 -1.55
CA SER A 14 -7.20 19.59 -2.40
C SER A 14 -7.92 18.27 -2.67
N GLN A 15 -7.37 17.11 -2.28
CA GLN A 15 -7.90 15.81 -2.72
C GLN A 15 -8.82 15.09 -1.72
N GLY A 16 -9.21 15.71 -0.60
CA GLY A 16 -10.26 15.14 0.26
C GLY A 16 -9.94 13.77 0.88
N PHE A 17 -8.66 13.38 0.98
CA PHE A 17 -8.24 12.07 1.51
C PHE A 17 -8.88 11.73 2.86
N SER A 18 -8.95 12.71 3.75
CA SER A 18 -9.50 12.57 5.11
C SER A 18 -11.03 12.61 5.15
N ASP A 19 -11.70 12.82 4.01
CA ASP A 19 -13.16 12.93 3.92
C ASP A 19 -13.83 11.56 3.71
N HIS A 20 -13.05 10.52 3.44
CA HIS A 20 -13.51 9.15 3.27
C HIS A 20 -13.14 8.29 4.48
N PRO A 21 -14.05 7.40 4.96
CA PRO A 21 -13.74 6.48 6.04
C PRO A 21 -12.80 5.35 5.60
N ILE A 22 -12.90 4.92 4.35
CA ILE A 22 -12.01 3.95 3.73
C ILE A 22 -11.17 4.69 2.67
N VAL A 23 -9.85 4.58 2.77
CA VAL A 23 -8.91 5.22 1.86
C VAL A 23 -8.06 4.16 1.18
N VAL A 24 -7.96 4.20 -0.15
CA VAL A 24 -7.04 3.36 -0.91
C VAL A 24 -5.99 4.26 -1.55
N LEU A 25 -4.73 4.06 -1.20
CA LEU A 25 -3.59 4.78 -1.74
C LEU A 25 -2.80 3.84 -2.66
N VAL A 26 -2.63 4.23 -3.91
CA VAL A 26 -1.88 3.46 -4.92
C VAL A 26 -0.68 4.26 -5.42
N GLY A 27 0.53 3.79 -5.12
CA GLY A 27 1.77 4.31 -5.65
C GLY A 27 2.40 3.37 -6.68
N ALA A 28 2.94 3.92 -7.77
CA ALA A 28 3.82 3.16 -8.68
C ALA A 28 5.18 3.80 -8.84
N GLY A 29 6.24 3.01 -8.66
CA GLY A 29 7.62 3.48 -8.75
C GLY A 29 7.84 4.69 -7.82
N ILE A 30 8.30 5.80 -8.38
CA ILE A 30 8.53 7.06 -7.64
C ILE A 30 7.25 7.70 -7.06
N GLY A 31 6.07 7.28 -7.54
CA GLY A 31 4.78 7.73 -7.01
C GLY A 31 4.51 7.29 -5.57
N ILE A 32 5.37 6.44 -5.00
CA ILE A 32 5.32 6.07 -3.58
C ILE A 32 5.57 7.26 -2.64
N THR A 33 6.48 8.17 -3.00
CA THR A 33 6.89 9.27 -2.13
C THR A 33 5.74 10.21 -1.77
N PRO A 34 4.93 10.71 -2.72
CA PRO A 34 3.75 11.50 -2.37
C PRO A 34 2.74 10.69 -1.55
N MET A 35 2.57 9.40 -1.83
CA MET A 35 1.63 8.55 -1.09
C MET A 35 2.06 8.30 0.36
N ILE A 36 3.37 8.15 0.63
CA ILE A 36 3.90 8.10 2.00
C ILE A 36 3.61 9.41 2.75
N SER A 37 3.75 10.56 2.08
CA SER A 37 3.45 11.85 2.69
C SER A 37 1.98 11.95 3.12
N VAL A 38 1.06 11.52 2.25
CA VAL A 38 -0.37 11.44 2.56
C VAL A 38 -0.65 10.46 3.69
N LEU A 39 -0.01 9.29 3.69
CA LEU A 39 -0.20 8.27 4.72
C LEU A 39 0.24 8.78 6.10
N ARG A 40 1.41 9.43 6.19
CA ARG A 40 1.89 10.08 7.43
C ARG A 40 0.96 11.20 7.89
N MET A 41 0.40 11.96 6.94
CA MET A 41 -0.61 12.97 7.25
C MET A 41 -1.88 12.34 7.84
N LEU A 42 -2.39 11.26 7.25
CA LEU A 42 -3.59 10.56 7.74
C LEU A 42 -3.37 9.89 9.11
N LEU A 43 -2.17 9.38 9.39
CA LEU A 43 -1.83 8.89 10.73
C LEU A 43 -1.89 10.00 11.78
N LYS A 44 -1.37 11.19 11.45
CA LYS A 44 -1.35 12.33 12.37
C LYS A 44 -2.71 13.00 12.51
N ASN A 45 -3.44 13.15 11.41
CA ASN A 45 -4.71 13.84 11.31
C ASN A 45 -5.69 13.01 10.46
N PRO A 46 -6.32 11.97 11.04
CA PRO A 46 -7.11 11.01 10.26
C PRO A 46 -8.43 11.57 9.72
N GLY A 47 -9.00 12.60 10.35
CA GLY A 47 -10.34 13.09 9.97
C GLY A 47 -11.38 11.96 10.06
N LYS A 48 -12.06 11.68 8.95
CA LYS A 48 -13.03 10.58 8.86
C LYS A 48 -12.38 9.22 8.58
N MET A 49 -11.12 9.17 8.15
CA MET A 49 -10.42 7.91 7.86
C MET A 49 -10.47 6.96 9.06
N ARG A 50 -10.83 5.71 8.79
CA ARG A 50 -10.90 4.57 9.73
C ARG A 50 -10.04 3.40 9.28
N ARG A 51 -9.87 3.24 7.98
CA ARG A 51 -9.03 2.19 7.38
C ARG A 51 -8.33 2.75 6.15
N THR A 52 -7.05 2.40 5.98
CA THR A 52 -6.28 2.74 4.79
C THR A 52 -5.66 1.49 4.17
N PHE A 53 -5.86 1.29 2.88
CA PHE A 53 -5.19 0.27 2.08
C PHE A 53 -4.10 0.93 1.25
N PHE A 54 -2.85 0.61 1.51
CA PHE A 54 -1.70 1.16 0.81
C PHE A 54 -1.10 0.11 -0.13
N TYR A 55 -1.14 0.40 -1.42
CA TYR A 55 -0.61 -0.42 -2.49
C TYR A 55 0.60 0.26 -3.11
N TRP A 56 1.74 -0.42 -3.12
CA TRP A 56 2.90 0.04 -3.87
C TRP A 56 3.32 -0.99 -4.92
N THR A 57 3.32 -0.57 -6.19
CA THR A 57 3.86 -1.37 -7.29
C THR A 57 5.25 -0.86 -7.66
N VAL A 58 6.23 -1.75 -7.70
CA VAL A 58 7.61 -1.40 -8.05
C VAL A 58 8.23 -2.50 -8.90
N ARG A 59 9.13 -2.12 -9.82
CA ARG A 59 9.83 -3.10 -10.67
C ARG A 59 11.14 -3.55 -10.03
N ASP A 60 11.86 -2.62 -9.44
CA ASP A 60 13.22 -2.87 -8.96
C ASP A 60 13.22 -3.28 -7.49
N ARG A 61 13.88 -4.41 -7.18
CA ARG A 61 14.01 -4.93 -5.82
C ARG A 61 14.90 -4.05 -4.95
N ASN A 62 15.94 -3.44 -5.52
CA ASN A 62 16.80 -2.54 -4.75
C ASN A 62 16.04 -1.29 -4.31
N SER A 63 15.20 -0.76 -5.20
CA SER A 63 14.26 0.30 -4.86
C SER A 63 13.31 -0.13 -3.75
N PHE A 64 12.81 -1.37 -3.76
CA PHE A 64 12.02 -1.89 -2.63
C PHE A 64 12.81 -1.90 -1.32
N GLU A 65 14.02 -2.49 -1.31
CA GLU A 65 14.86 -2.62 -0.12
C GLU A 65 15.22 -1.25 0.48
N LEU A 66 15.49 -0.25 -0.36
CA LEU A 66 15.74 1.14 0.08
C LEU A 66 14.55 1.78 0.80
N PHE A 67 13.32 1.36 0.49
CA PHE A 67 12.11 1.89 1.10
C PHE A 67 11.55 1.00 2.22
N SER A 68 12.14 -0.18 2.47
CA SER A 68 11.70 -1.11 3.52
C SER A 68 11.73 -0.45 4.90
N SER A 69 12.83 0.23 5.25
CA SER A 69 12.94 0.91 6.54
C SER A 69 11.90 2.03 6.72
N LEU A 70 11.53 2.69 5.62
CA LEU A 70 10.47 3.71 5.66
C LEU A 70 9.09 3.08 5.88
N MET A 71 8.85 1.85 5.40
CA MET A 71 7.61 1.11 5.66
C MET A 71 7.55 0.62 7.09
N ASP A 72 8.68 0.16 7.64
CA ASP A 72 8.79 -0.23 9.04
C ASP A 72 8.47 0.97 9.96
N ASP A 73 9.04 2.16 9.68
CA ASP A 73 8.72 3.39 10.41
C ASP A 73 7.21 3.72 10.40
N ILE A 74 6.55 3.51 9.26
CA ILE A 74 5.12 3.78 9.10
C ILE A 74 4.30 2.77 9.90
N TYR A 75 4.68 1.50 9.83
CA TYR A 75 4.03 0.43 10.60
C TYR A 75 4.15 0.67 12.11
N ASP A 76 5.36 1.02 12.59
CA ASP A 76 5.61 1.32 14.00
C ASP A 76 4.85 2.58 14.47
N SER A 77 4.62 3.52 13.56
CA SER A 77 3.81 4.72 13.82
C SER A 77 2.30 4.44 13.86
N ASP A 78 1.84 3.34 13.26
CA ASP A 78 0.43 2.95 13.19
C ASP A 78 -0.02 2.14 14.42
N GLN A 79 -0.09 2.80 15.57
CA GLN A 79 -0.46 2.17 16.84
C GLN A 79 -1.85 1.51 16.85
N LYS A 80 -2.73 1.90 15.91
CA LYS A 80 -4.09 1.37 15.81
C LYS A 80 -4.23 0.30 14.73
N HIS A 81 -3.14 0.01 14.01
CA HIS A 81 -3.11 -0.93 12.88
C HIS A 81 -4.24 -0.64 11.86
N VAL A 82 -4.49 0.65 11.58
CA VAL A 82 -5.51 1.08 10.62
C VAL A 82 -5.02 1.06 9.17
N ILE A 83 -3.73 0.82 8.94
CA ILE A 83 -3.12 0.75 7.63
C ILE A 83 -2.80 -0.71 7.29
N GLN A 84 -3.28 -1.15 6.14
CA GLN A 84 -2.82 -2.37 5.49
C GLN A 84 -1.87 -2.02 4.36
N ILE A 85 -0.64 -2.53 4.42
CA ILE A 85 0.41 -2.23 3.43
C ILE A 85 0.66 -3.47 2.57
N ARG A 86 0.62 -3.29 1.25
CA ARG A 86 0.87 -4.34 0.26
C ARG A 86 1.79 -3.85 -0.85
N HIS A 87 2.79 -4.66 -1.16
CA HIS A 87 3.80 -4.36 -2.16
C HIS A 87 3.78 -5.39 -3.28
N PHE A 88 3.97 -4.91 -4.51
CA PHE A 88 3.95 -5.74 -5.70
C PHE A 88 5.24 -5.56 -6.49
N LEU A 89 6.07 -6.59 -6.51
CA LEU A 89 7.31 -6.68 -7.28
C LEU A 89 6.98 -7.13 -8.71
N THR A 90 6.76 -6.15 -9.58
CA THR A 90 6.25 -6.32 -10.95
C THR A 90 7.29 -6.80 -11.97
N SER A 91 8.58 -6.86 -11.61
CA SER A 91 9.63 -7.42 -12.48
C SER A 91 9.59 -8.95 -12.53
N VAL A 92 9.08 -9.58 -11.48
CA VAL A 92 8.89 -11.03 -11.43
C VAL A 92 7.60 -11.35 -12.17
N LYS A 93 7.71 -11.96 -13.34
CA LYS A 93 6.56 -12.49 -14.07
C LYS A 93 6.28 -13.90 -13.57
N HIS A 94 5.09 -14.12 -13.05
CA HIS A 94 4.54 -15.45 -12.92
C HIS A 94 3.62 -15.71 -14.11
N ASP A 95 3.66 -16.93 -14.62
CA ASP A 95 2.60 -17.42 -15.49
C ASP A 95 1.44 -17.80 -14.56
N ASP A 96 0.26 -17.17 -14.70
CA ASP A 96 -0.89 -17.49 -13.84
C ASP A 96 -1.40 -18.93 -14.04
N SER A 97 -0.91 -19.62 -15.08
CA SER A 97 -1.11 -21.07 -15.28
C SER A 97 -0.09 -21.94 -14.54
N ASP A 98 0.97 -21.36 -13.97
CA ASP A 98 1.94 -22.05 -13.13
C ASP A 98 1.36 -22.24 -11.72
N LEU A 99 0.89 -23.45 -11.47
CA LEU A 99 0.35 -23.87 -10.18
C LEU A 99 1.33 -23.60 -9.02
N GLY A 100 2.65 -23.62 -9.28
CA GLY A 100 3.68 -23.30 -8.30
C GLY A 100 3.70 -21.83 -7.90
N ALA A 101 3.49 -20.92 -8.86
CA ALA A 101 3.36 -19.49 -8.59
C ALA A 101 2.09 -19.17 -7.79
N VAL A 102 0.98 -19.81 -8.17
CA VAL A 102 -0.30 -19.69 -7.46
C VAL A 102 -0.15 -20.22 -6.02
N LEU A 103 0.42 -21.41 -5.83
CA LEU A 103 0.68 -21.97 -4.49
C LEU A 103 1.57 -21.04 -3.66
N LEU A 104 2.62 -20.47 -4.26
CA LEU A 104 3.51 -19.54 -3.57
C LEU A 104 2.75 -18.30 -3.10
N LYS A 105 1.91 -17.70 -3.96
CA LYS A 105 1.05 -16.55 -3.60
C LYS A 105 0.15 -16.86 -2.40
N TYR A 106 -0.52 -18.02 -2.41
CA TYR A 106 -1.36 -18.45 -1.29
C TYR A 106 -0.55 -18.75 -0.02
N ALA A 107 0.61 -19.39 -0.15
CA ALA A 107 1.49 -19.71 0.97
C ALA A 107 2.06 -18.44 1.63
N VAL A 108 2.45 -17.45 0.83
CA VAL A 108 2.88 -16.11 1.29
C VAL A 108 1.73 -15.44 2.06
N ARG A 109 0.52 -15.42 1.50
CA ARG A 109 -0.67 -14.86 2.17
C ARG A 109 -1.00 -15.55 3.49
N ALA A 110 -0.99 -16.89 3.50
CA ALA A 110 -1.30 -17.67 4.69
C ALA A 110 -0.24 -17.46 5.79
N LYS A 111 1.05 -17.48 5.44
CA LYS A 111 2.12 -17.36 6.43
C LYS A 111 2.23 -15.94 7.00
N HIS A 112 2.07 -14.91 6.18
CA HIS A 112 2.06 -13.53 6.68
C HIS A 112 0.90 -13.31 7.68
N LYS A 113 -0.30 -13.83 7.39
CA LYS A 113 -1.46 -13.71 8.29
C LYS A 113 -1.26 -14.41 9.66
N HIS A 114 -0.36 -15.39 9.74
CA HIS A 114 -0.15 -16.20 10.95
C HIS A 114 1.14 -15.87 11.71
N SER A 115 2.18 -15.33 11.08
CA SER A 115 3.49 -15.14 11.72
C SER A 115 4.25 -13.87 11.31
N ASP A 116 3.64 -12.92 10.59
CA ASP A 116 4.30 -11.71 10.05
C ASP A 116 5.63 -12.03 9.32
N MET A 117 5.73 -13.22 8.71
CA MET A 117 6.94 -13.69 8.06
C MET A 117 6.74 -13.65 6.55
N ASP A 118 7.56 -12.86 5.87
CA ASP A 118 7.58 -12.77 4.43
C ASP A 118 8.54 -13.82 3.84
N LEU A 119 7.97 -14.71 3.02
CA LEU A 119 8.70 -15.81 2.39
C LEU A 119 9.51 -15.38 1.15
N ILE A 120 9.17 -14.24 0.54
CA ILE A 120 9.84 -13.72 -0.67
C ILE A 120 11.15 -13.03 -0.29
N LEU A 121 11.13 -12.30 0.82
CA LEU A 121 12.28 -11.55 1.32
C LEU A 121 13.03 -12.27 2.44
N GLY A 122 12.45 -13.32 3.03
CA GLY A 122 13.14 -14.18 4.00
C GLY A 122 13.30 -13.54 5.38
N GLY A 123 12.34 -12.73 5.82
CA GLY A 123 12.39 -11.99 7.08
C GLY A 123 11.03 -11.83 7.74
N GLN A 124 11.02 -11.33 8.97
CA GLN A 124 9.79 -10.87 9.61
C GLN A 124 9.51 -9.46 9.08
N ILE A 125 8.46 -9.34 8.27
CA ILE A 125 8.11 -8.11 7.59
C ILE A 125 6.62 -7.91 7.86
N HIS A 126 6.29 -6.78 8.46
CA HIS A 126 4.92 -6.44 8.85
C HIS A 126 4.04 -5.96 7.69
N HIS A 127 4.62 -5.88 6.49
CA HIS A 127 3.98 -5.48 5.25
C HIS A 127 4.12 -6.59 4.20
N GLN A 128 3.02 -6.86 3.49
CA GLN A 128 2.94 -8.02 2.63
C GLN A 128 3.60 -7.75 1.27
N VAL A 129 4.55 -8.58 0.85
CA VAL A 129 5.10 -8.52 -0.52
C VAL A 129 4.49 -9.62 -1.39
N GLU A 130 4.12 -9.28 -2.62
CA GLU A 130 3.68 -10.21 -3.66
C GLU A 130 4.49 -9.96 -4.94
N THR A 131 4.72 -11.00 -5.72
CA THR A 131 5.36 -10.91 -7.04
C THR A 131 4.30 -10.77 -8.13
N GLY A 132 4.67 -10.13 -9.23
CA GLY A 132 3.75 -9.85 -10.34
C GLY A 132 2.98 -8.55 -10.15
N ARG A 133 1.90 -8.39 -10.93
CA ARG A 133 1.03 -7.21 -10.86
C ARG A 133 -0.17 -7.51 -9.97
N PRO A 134 -0.74 -6.49 -9.30
CA PRO A 134 -2.01 -6.65 -8.60
C PRO A 134 -3.11 -7.06 -9.58
N ASP A 135 -3.97 -7.98 -9.16
CA ASP A 135 -5.27 -8.20 -9.78
C ASP A 135 -6.24 -7.19 -9.14
N TRP A 136 -6.35 -6.00 -9.74
CA TRP A 136 -7.12 -4.90 -9.14
C TRP A 136 -8.59 -5.24 -8.89
N ASP A 137 -9.14 -6.12 -9.71
CA ASP A 137 -10.48 -6.65 -9.56
C ASP A 137 -10.61 -7.43 -8.23
N ASP A 138 -9.70 -8.34 -7.93
CA ASP A 138 -9.64 -9.05 -6.64
C ASP A 138 -9.30 -8.12 -5.48
N GLU A 139 -8.35 -7.21 -5.68
CA GLU A 139 -7.88 -6.29 -4.65
C GLU A 139 -9.01 -5.35 -4.18
N LEU A 140 -9.71 -4.71 -5.13
CA LEU A 140 -10.81 -3.81 -4.83
C LEU A 140 -12.05 -4.55 -4.33
N ARG A 141 -12.27 -5.81 -4.75
CA ARG A 141 -13.27 -6.69 -4.12
C ARG A 141 -12.98 -6.88 -2.64
N SER A 142 -11.73 -7.21 -2.29
CA SER A 142 -11.32 -7.37 -0.89
C SER A 142 -11.50 -6.09 -0.07
N VAL A 143 -11.10 -4.94 -0.62
CA VAL A 143 -11.28 -3.63 0.02
C VAL A 143 -12.77 -3.38 0.32
N ARG A 144 -13.64 -3.61 -0.67
CA ARG A 144 -15.08 -3.39 -0.53
C ARG A 144 -15.70 -4.31 0.51
N ASP A 145 -15.31 -5.58 0.53
CA ASP A 145 -15.88 -6.55 1.45
C ASP A 145 -15.48 -6.21 2.90
N GLU A 146 -14.22 -5.83 3.13
CA GLU A 146 -13.75 -5.33 4.44
C GLU A 146 -14.38 -3.99 4.83
N ALA A 147 -14.55 -3.06 3.89
CA ALA A 147 -15.26 -1.80 4.13
C ALA A 147 -16.68 -2.04 4.65
N LYS A 148 -17.41 -3.01 4.06
CA LYS A 148 -18.75 -3.39 4.50
C LYS A 148 -18.76 -4.02 5.88
N GLU A 149 -17.79 -4.86 6.20
CA GLU A 149 -17.65 -5.44 7.54
C GLU A 149 -17.43 -4.36 8.61
N LEU A 150 -16.70 -3.29 8.25
CA LEU A 150 -16.49 -2.11 9.09
C LEU A 150 -17.71 -1.16 9.12
N GLY A 151 -18.76 -1.44 8.35
CA GLY A 151 -19.98 -0.63 8.30
C GLY A 151 -19.85 0.64 7.47
N HIS A 152 -18.97 0.65 6.47
CA HIS A 152 -18.73 1.78 5.57
C HIS A 152 -19.08 1.43 4.12
N ASP A 153 -19.75 2.35 3.43
CA ASP A 153 -20.16 2.26 2.02
C ASP A 153 -19.41 3.25 1.11
N ASP A 154 -18.66 4.18 1.70
CA ASP A 154 -17.85 5.19 1.01
C ASP A 154 -16.35 4.85 1.06
N CYS A 155 -15.68 4.94 -0.10
CA CYS A 155 -14.27 4.63 -0.27
C CYS A 155 -13.63 5.60 -1.27
N GLY A 156 -12.55 6.27 -0.87
CA GLY A 156 -11.75 7.12 -1.74
C GLY A 156 -10.52 6.38 -2.27
N ILE A 157 -10.38 6.28 -3.59
CA ILE A 157 -9.20 5.67 -4.24
C ILE A 157 -8.34 6.78 -4.84
N PHE A 158 -7.06 6.80 -4.48
CA PHE A 158 -6.11 7.83 -4.88
C PHE A 158 -4.85 7.20 -5.44
N LEU A 159 -4.41 7.71 -6.59
CA LEU A 159 -3.37 7.06 -7.38
C LEU A 159 -2.29 8.06 -7.81
N CYS A 160 -1.03 7.64 -7.68
CA CYS A 160 0.13 8.33 -8.22
C CYS A 160 1.01 7.34 -8.97
N GLY A 161 1.00 7.45 -10.30
CA GLY A 161 1.72 6.52 -11.16
C GLY A 161 1.42 6.70 -12.64
N PRO A 162 1.90 5.78 -13.50
CA PRO A 162 1.66 5.82 -14.94
C PRO A 162 0.18 5.73 -15.30
N GLY A 163 -0.25 6.41 -16.36
CA GLY A 163 -1.66 6.40 -16.80
C GLY A 163 -2.22 5.00 -17.05
N LYS A 164 -1.42 4.08 -17.59
CA LYS A 164 -1.82 2.66 -17.78
C LYS A 164 -2.16 1.93 -16.47
N MET A 165 -1.65 2.38 -15.33
CA MET A 165 -2.05 1.84 -14.04
C MET A 165 -3.40 2.42 -13.60
N ALA A 166 -3.64 3.71 -13.86
CA ALA A 166 -4.93 4.34 -13.59
C ALA A 166 -6.06 3.74 -14.42
N GLU A 167 -5.78 3.26 -15.62
CA GLU A 167 -6.76 2.53 -16.46
C GLU A 167 -7.06 1.12 -15.94
N ALA A 168 -6.17 0.54 -15.14
CA ALA A 168 -6.29 -0.82 -14.64
C ALA A 168 -6.91 -0.90 -13.23
N VAL A 169 -6.94 0.22 -12.50
CA VAL A 169 -7.54 0.40 -11.17
C VAL A 169 -8.95 0.91 -11.35
#